data_AF-A0A1I2EQ06-F1
#
_entry.id   AF-A0A1I2EQ06-F1
#
_cell.length_a   1.000
_cell.length_b   1.000
_cell.length_c   1.000
_cell.angle_alpha   90.00
_cell.angle_beta   90.00
_cell.angle_gamma   90.00
#
_symmetry.space_group_name_H-M   'P 1'
#
loop_
_entity.id
_entity.type
_entity.pdbx_description
1 polymer ?
#
loop_
_entity_poly.entity_id
_entity_poly.type
_entity_poly.pdbx_seq_one_letter_code
_entity_poly.pdbx_strand_id
1 'polypeptide(L)'
;LKEEFAERNLHLITKLRANMKKNQVLTEPQAYYLRHRGLIETAFDVLKNQLNIEHSRHRSPKNFLINLLAGLIAYTFLEKTPNIKAYPQKLEDKQIVFIQENVK
;
A
#
# COMPACT_ATOMS: atom_id res chain seq x y z
N LEU A 1 0.43 -10.14 19.14
CA LEU A 1 0.57 -9.30 17.91
C LEU A 1 0.25 -10.02 16.60
N LYS A 2 1.00 -11.05 16.15
CA LYS A 2 0.63 -11.78 14.91
C LYS A 2 -0.73 -12.47 15.03
N GLU A 3 -1.00 -13.03 16.21
CA GLU A 3 -2.27 -13.66 16.56
C GLU A 3 -3.41 -12.64 16.62
N GLU A 4 -3.21 -11.50 17.31
CA GLU A 4 -4.17 -10.38 17.34
C GLU A 4 -4.53 -9.83 15.94
N PHE A 5 -3.56 -9.77 15.02
CA PHE A 5 -3.86 -9.36 13.64
C PHE A 5 -4.63 -10.45 12.90
N ALA A 6 -4.31 -11.72 13.13
CA ALA A 6 -5.04 -12.84 12.53
C ALA A 6 -6.51 -12.89 12.98
N GLU A 7 -6.79 -12.56 14.25
CA GLU A 7 -8.17 -12.40 14.77
C GLU A 7 -8.97 -11.32 14.01
N ARG A 8 -8.27 -10.32 13.45
CA ARG A 8 -8.85 -9.24 12.65
C ARG A 8 -8.79 -9.50 11.14
N ASN A 9 -8.46 -10.72 10.71
CA ASN A 9 -8.23 -11.08 9.31
C ASN A 9 -7.11 -10.26 8.63
N LEU A 10 -6.09 -9.85 9.40
CA LEU A 10 -4.93 -9.12 8.93
C LEU A 10 -3.69 -10.02 8.96
N HIS A 11 -2.95 -10.06 7.84
CA HIS A 11 -1.73 -10.84 7.73
C HIS A 11 -0.50 -9.94 7.69
N LEU A 12 0.38 -10.08 8.69
CA LEU A 12 1.63 -9.33 8.76
C LEU A 12 2.72 -9.99 7.90
N ILE A 13 3.13 -9.30 6.84
CA ILE A 13 4.17 -9.74 5.89
C ILE A 13 5.41 -8.86 6.05
N THR A 14 6.58 -9.49 6.17
CA THR A 14 7.85 -8.80 6.43
C THR A 14 8.99 -9.40 5.62
N LYS A 15 10.03 -8.60 5.33
CA LYS A 15 11.27 -9.10 4.72
C LYS A 15 12.05 -9.95 5.72
N LEU A 16 12.45 -11.15 5.31
CA LEU A 16 13.30 -12.02 6.09
C LEU A 16 14.71 -11.40 6.24
N ARG A 17 15.20 -11.31 7.47
CA ARG A 17 16.57 -10.89 7.79
C ARG A 17 17.49 -12.11 7.98
N ALA A 18 18.80 -11.92 7.87
CA ALA A 18 19.79 -13.01 7.94
C ALA A 18 19.67 -13.89 9.21
N ASN A 19 19.29 -13.30 10.34
CA ASN A 19 19.14 -14.00 11.63
C ASN A 19 17.68 -14.36 11.99
N MET A 20 16.75 -14.28 11.03
CA MET A 20 15.36 -14.67 11.25
C MET A 20 15.11 -16.13 10.89
N LYS A 21 14.29 -16.81 11.70
CA LYS A 21 13.81 -18.16 11.39
C LYS A 21 13.01 -18.14 10.08
N LYS A 22 13.32 -19.05 9.14
CA LYS A 22 12.74 -19.11 7.78
C LYS A 22 11.31 -19.69 7.76
N ASN A 23 10.48 -19.35 8.73
CA ASN A 23 9.18 -19.98 8.96
C ASN A 23 8.06 -19.30 8.15
N GLN A 24 8.37 -18.20 7.45
CA GLN A 24 7.42 -17.49 6.59
C GLN A 24 7.59 -17.96 5.15
N VAL A 25 6.66 -18.81 4.71
CA VAL A 25 6.44 -19.06 3.28
C VAL A 25 5.62 -17.88 2.75
N LEU A 26 6.22 -17.09 1.86
CA LEU A 26 5.53 -15.98 1.19
C LEU A 26 4.83 -16.52 -0.05
N THR A 27 3.56 -16.17 -0.23
CA THR A 27 2.87 -16.39 -1.51
C THR A 27 3.43 -15.43 -2.56
N GLU A 28 3.36 -15.79 -3.85
CA GLU A 28 3.80 -14.94 -4.97
C GLU A 28 3.27 -13.48 -4.92
N PRO A 29 1.97 -13.22 -4.63
CA PRO A 29 1.48 -11.86 -4.50
C PRO A 29 2.12 -11.12 -3.31
N GLN A 30 2.32 -11.80 -2.19
CA GLN A 30 2.93 -11.21 -0.99
C GLN A 30 4.38 -10.81 -1.26
N ALA A 31 5.13 -11.65 -1.98
CA ALA A 31 6.49 -11.33 -2.41
C ALA A 31 6.51 -10.13 -3.39
N TYR A 32 5.55 -10.06 -4.32
CA TYR A 32 5.42 -8.93 -5.24
C TYR A 32 5.20 -7.60 -4.51
N TYR A 33 4.21 -7.52 -3.63
CA TYR A 33 3.93 -6.29 -2.89
C TYR A 33 5.06 -5.92 -1.91
N LEU A 34 5.73 -6.91 -1.34
CA LEU A 34 6.89 -6.67 -0.47
C LEU A 34 8.08 -6.05 -1.22
N ARG A 35 8.30 -6.41 -2.50
CA ARG A 35 9.30 -5.76 -3.36
C ARG A 35 8.95 -4.31 -3.68
N HIS A 36 7.66 -3.99 -3.75
CA HIS A 36 7.15 -2.65 -4.06
C HIS A 36 6.81 -1.81 -2.82
N ARG A 37 7.25 -2.23 -1.63
CA ARG A 37 6.96 -1.52 -0.37
C ARG A 37 7.42 -0.05 -0.34
N GLY A 38 8.37 0.32 -1.21
CA GLY A 38 8.84 1.70 -1.38
C GLY A 38 7.74 2.66 -1.83
N LEU A 39 6.61 2.13 -2.34
CA LEU A 39 5.43 2.93 -2.65
C LEU A 39 4.92 3.75 -1.45
N ILE A 40 4.98 3.16 -0.25
CA ILE A 40 4.58 3.83 0.99
C ILE A 40 5.51 5.02 1.27
N GLU A 41 6.81 4.82 1.09
CA GLU A 41 7.83 5.88 1.25
C GLU A 41 7.59 7.00 0.22
N THR A 42 7.28 6.67 -1.03
CA THR A 42 6.95 7.65 -2.07
C THR A 42 5.67 8.44 -1.75
N ALA A 43 4.62 7.77 -1.27
CA ALA A 43 3.39 8.45 -0.85
C ALA A 43 3.66 9.42 0.31
N PHE A 44 4.44 8.99 1.31
CA PHE A 44 4.87 9.88 2.39
C PHE A 44 5.75 11.02 1.91
N ASP A 45 6.60 10.81 0.92
CA ASP A 45 7.45 11.85 0.36
C ASP A 45 6.62 12.94 -0.35
N VAL A 46 5.59 12.54 -1.11
CA VAL A 46 4.63 13.46 -1.73
C VAL A 46 3.89 14.27 -0.66
N LEU A 47 3.38 13.62 0.38
CA LEU A 47 2.70 14.28 1.50
C LEU A 47 3.61 15.31 2.20
N LYS A 48 4.90 15.00 2.35
CA LYS A 48 5.85 15.88 3.02
C LYS A 48 6.31 17.03 2.13
N ASN A 49 6.78 16.73 0.92
CA ASN A 49 7.46 17.71 0.06
C ASN A 49 6.49 18.50 -0.82
N GLN A 50 5.46 17.84 -1.36
CA GLN A 50 4.52 18.49 -2.28
C GLN A 50 3.36 19.15 -1.54
N LEU A 51 2.90 18.54 -0.45
CA LEU A 51 1.80 19.04 0.37
C LEU A 51 2.26 19.76 1.65
N ASN A 52 3.58 19.85 1.85
CA ASN A 52 4.24 20.66 2.88
C ASN A 52 3.71 20.40 4.31
N ILE A 53 3.28 19.15 4.59
CA ILE A 53 2.70 18.77 5.88
C ILE A 53 3.74 18.87 7.00
N GLU A 54 4.98 18.45 6.71
CA GLU A 54 6.12 18.54 7.63
C GLU A 54 6.78 19.92 7.54
N HIS A 55 6.04 20.96 7.96
CA HIS A 55 6.58 22.31 8.05
C HIS A 55 7.16 22.55 9.46
N SER A 56 8.42 22.98 9.56
CA SER A 56 9.07 23.28 10.85
C SER A 56 8.48 24.50 11.60
N ARG A 57 7.51 25.22 11.02
CA ARG A 57 6.95 26.49 11.52
C ARG A 57 5.50 26.37 11.98
N HIS A 58 5.07 25.19 12.40
CA HIS A 58 3.77 25.04 13.05
C HIS A 58 3.81 25.66 14.45
N ARG A 59 3.44 26.94 14.55
CA ARG A 59 3.40 27.69 15.82
C ARG A 59 2.28 27.22 16.77
N SER A 60 1.40 26.34 16.31
CA SER A 60 0.28 25.78 17.08
C SER A 60 -0.11 24.39 16.55
N PRO A 61 -0.39 23.41 17.43
CA PRO A 61 -0.91 22.09 17.03
C PRO A 61 -2.24 22.16 16.28
N LYS A 62 -3.08 23.16 16.57
CA LYS A 62 -4.37 23.36 15.86
C LYS A 62 -4.13 23.72 14.40
N ASN A 63 -3.15 24.57 14.13
CA ASN A 63 -2.80 24.96 12.77
C ASN A 63 -2.13 23.81 12.01
N PHE A 64 -1.37 22.95 12.69
CA PHE A 64 -0.87 21.72 12.10
C PHE A 64 -2.00 20.81 11.62
N LEU A 65 -3.02 20.56 12.46
CA LEU A 65 -4.16 19.70 12.09
C LEU A 65 -4.93 20.25 10.89
N ILE A 66 -5.15 21.57 10.83
CA ILE A 66 -5.82 22.21 9.69
C ILE A 66 -4.99 22.02 8.41
N ASN A 67 -3.68 22.25 8.46
CA ASN A 67 -2.80 22.04 7.31
C ASN A 67 -2.72 20.56 6.90
N LEU A 68 -2.73 19.63 7.86
CA LEU A 68 -2.77 18.19 7.60
C LEU A 68 -4.05 17.80 6.84
N LEU A 69 -5.21 18.24 7.32
CA LEU A 69 -6.50 18.00 6.65
C LEU A 69 -6.54 18.63 5.26
N ALA A 70 -6.08 19.87 5.12
CA ALA A 70 -5.99 20.55 3.83
C ALA A 70 -5.06 19.80 2.85
N GLY A 71 -3.91 19.30 3.33
CA GLY A 71 -2.98 18.48 2.56
C GLY A 71 -3.61 17.16 2.11
N LEU A 72 -4.36 16.48 2.99
CA LEU A 72 -5.09 15.25 2.64
C LEU A 72 -6.17 15.50 1.59
N ILE A 73 -6.90 16.60 1.68
CA ILE A 73 -7.90 16.99 0.67
C ILE A 73 -7.19 17.29 -0.66
N ALA A 74 -6.12 18.09 -0.65
CA ALA A 74 -5.34 18.40 -1.84
C ALA A 74 -4.73 17.14 -2.49
N TYR A 75 -4.36 16.13 -1.69
CA TYR A 75 -3.88 14.84 -2.21
C TYR A 75 -4.93 14.15 -3.09
N THR A 76 -6.23 14.25 -2.77
CA THR A 76 -7.29 13.65 -3.60
C THR A 76 -7.45 14.29 -4.98
N PHE A 77 -6.99 15.54 -5.13
CA PHE A 77 -7.02 16.27 -6.41
C PHE A 77 -5.72 16.13 -7.19
N LEU A 78 -4.74 15.36 -6.70
CA LEU A 78 -3.45 15.19 -7.35
C LEU A 78 -3.60 14.29 -8.59
N GLU A 79 -3.21 14.80 -9.77
CA GLU A 79 -3.31 14.08 -11.04
C GLU A 79 -2.45 12.80 -11.09
N LYS A 80 -1.34 12.80 -10.35
CA LYS A 80 -0.37 11.68 -10.32
C LYS A 80 -0.19 11.18 -8.91
N THR A 81 -0.97 10.18 -8.55
CA THR A 81 -0.75 9.42 -7.32
C THR A 81 0.26 8.29 -7.57
N PRO A 82 1.18 8.05 -6.61
CA PRO A 82 2.11 6.94 -6.72
C PRO A 82 1.30 5.64 -6.73
N ASN A 83 1.45 4.87 -7.80
CA ASN A 83 0.75 3.61 -7.98
C ASN A 83 1.72 2.51 -8.41
N ILE A 84 1.33 1.28 -8.14
CA ILE A 84 2.00 0.08 -8.67
C ILE A 84 0.96 -0.73 -9.43
N LYS A 85 1.43 -1.46 -10.44
CA LYS A 85 0.56 -2.40 -11.15
C LYS A 85 0.05 -3.45 -10.17
N ALA A 86 -1.23 -3.80 -10.26
CA ALA A 86 -1.75 -4.92 -9.49
C ALA A 86 -0.98 -6.20 -9.87
N TYR A 87 -0.74 -7.08 -8.90
CA TYR A 87 -0.16 -8.38 -9.20
C TYR A 87 -1.08 -9.11 -10.20
N PRO A 88 -0.57 -9.55 -11.36
CA PRO A 88 -1.40 -10.24 -12.35
C PRO A 88 -1.84 -11.57 -11.76
N GLN A 89 -3.12 -11.68 -11.39
CA GLN A 89 -3.71 -12.96 -11.05
C GLN A 89 -3.75 -13.78 -12.35
N LYS A 90 -3.08 -14.95 -12.34
CA LYS A 90 -3.30 -15.94 -13.39
C LYS A 90 -4.77 -16.33 -13.32
N LEU A 91 -5.57 -15.91 -14.28
CA LEU A 91 -6.92 -16.43 -14.46
C LEU A 91 -6.76 -17.93 -14.72
N GLU A 92 -7.39 -18.77 -13.91
CA GLU A 92 -7.38 -20.21 -14.17
C GLU A 92 -8.09 -20.46 -15.50
N ASP A 93 -7.50 -21.29 -16.37
CA ASP A 93 -7.95 -21.53 -17.76
C ASP A 93 -9.44 -21.89 -17.87
N LYS A 94 -10.07 -22.39 -16.80
CA LYS A 94 -11.51 -22.65 -16.71
C LYS A 94 -12.37 -21.39 -16.87
N GLN A 95 -11.97 -20.25 -16.31
CA GLN A 95 -12.76 -19.00 -16.41
C GLN A 95 -12.75 -18.40 -17.81
N ILE A 96 -11.69 -18.63 -18.60
CA ILE A 96 -11.61 -18.18 -20.00
C ILE A 96 -12.65 -18.94 -20.85
N VAL A 97 -12.82 -20.25 -20.62
CA VAL A 97 -13.79 -21.07 -21.34
C VAL A 97 -15.24 -20.65 -21.03
N PHE A 98 -15.58 -20.39 -19.76
CA PHE A 98 -16.92 -19.94 -19.36
C PHE A 98 -17.34 -18.59 -19.98
N ILE A 99 -16.38 -17.68 -20.22
CA ILE A 99 -16.64 -16.41 -20.91
C ILE A 99 -16.84 -16.64 -22.42
N GLN A 100 -16.11 -17.57 -23.04
CA GLN A 100 -16.26 -17.87 -24.47
C GLN A 100 -17.53 -18.67 -24.81
N GLU A 101 -18.03 -19.52 -23.90
CA GLU A 101 -19.27 -20.27 -24.12
C GLU A 101 -20.54 -19.41 -24.01
N ASN A 102 -20.51 -18.30 -23.25
CA ASN A 102 -21.65 -17.38 -23.10
C ASN A 102 -21.61 -16.17 -24.06
N VAL A 103 -20.71 -16.17 -25.05
CA VAL A 103 -20.61 -15.13 -26.09
C VAL A 103 -20.95 -15.71 -27.49
N LYS A 104 -21.57 -16.90 -27.55
CA LYS A 104 -22.18 -17.44 -28.76
C LYS A 104 -23.70 -17.42 -28.67
#